data_AF-A0A6N6PGS9-F1
#
_entry.id   AF-A0A6N6PGS9-F1
#
_cell.length_a   1.000
_cell.length_b   1.000
_cell.length_c   1.000
_cell.angle_alpha   90.00
_cell.angle_beta   90.00
_cell.angle_gamma   90.00
#
_symmetry.space_group_name_H-M   'P 1'
#
loop_
_entity.id
_entity.type
_entity.pdbx_description
1 polymer ?
#
loop_
_entity_poly.entity_id
_entity_poly.type
_entity_poly.pdbx_seq_one_letter_code
_entity_poly.pdbx_strand_id
1 'polypeptide(L)'
;MTTHRLLPHLAVFTATLLSAAALTAAENWPQFRGPAGDGQSAATGLPVKFSETESVKWKTAIHGKAWSSPVIWGAEIWLTTATEDGTALGVVCVDKDSGKVLRDDTLFRVAAPQFCHKFNSYASPTPVLEDGRIYVTFGAPGTACLDTKTGAKIWERTDFVCNHYRGAGSSPIVWGDLLIMSFDGSDAQFMVALDKKTGQTVWQTPRSIDFQDLGADGKPKNEGDYRKAFATPTVVEHGGTATLVSSGAKAHYGYDPKTGKELWRFEERGNHSAATRPVAGFGMVFIAAGYSQGQVLALKLGGSGLLGADALAWRLKKSAPNKPSLLLIGDLLYAINDGGIASCVDAKTGDVVWTQRIGGNFSASPIHADGRIYACNEEGKVTALATGREFKVLGESQLEAGCMASPAASGKALFVRTRTHLYRVEQ
;
A
#
# COMPACT_ATOMS: atom_id res chain seq x y z
N MET A 1 51.98 -69.81 21.53
CA MET A 1 51.86 -68.59 22.36
C MET A 1 50.77 -67.72 21.77
N THR A 2 49.70 -67.51 22.57
CA THR A 2 48.90 -66.27 22.66
C THR A 2 48.38 -65.62 21.35
N THR A 3 47.12 -65.87 20.99
CA THR A 3 45.90 -65.06 21.32
C THR A 3 45.73 -63.78 20.51
N HIS A 4 44.72 -63.70 19.63
CA HIS A 4 43.43 -63.02 19.89
C HIS A 4 42.61 -62.83 18.61
N ARG A 5 41.31 -63.14 18.72
CA ARG A 5 40.20 -62.82 17.81
C ARG A 5 40.01 -61.31 17.68
N LEU A 6 39.53 -60.83 16.53
CA LEU A 6 38.58 -59.70 16.47
C LEU A 6 37.59 -59.94 15.32
N LEU A 7 36.30 -59.85 15.65
CA LEU A 7 35.15 -59.96 14.75
C LEU A 7 35.00 -58.69 13.88
N PRO A 8 34.40 -58.77 12.69
CA PRO A 8 33.95 -57.58 11.97
C PRO A 8 32.61 -57.12 12.57
N HIS A 9 32.59 -55.92 13.17
CA HIS A 9 31.36 -55.25 13.54
C HIS A 9 30.65 -54.73 12.29
N LEU A 10 29.46 -55.29 12.04
CA LEU A 10 28.50 -54.80 11.05
C LEU A 10 27.96 -53.45 11.53
N ALA A 11 28.43 -52.35 10.92
CA ALA A 11 27.91 -51.02 11.17
C ALA A 11 26.55 -50.88 10.47
N VAL A 12 25.46 -51.03 11.21
CA VAL A 12 24.11 -50.65 10.78
C VAL A 12 24.06 -49.13 10.74
N PHE A 13 24.13 -48.55 9.55
CA PHE A 13 23.85 -47.12 9.33
C PHE A 13 22.34 -46.91 9.38
N THR A 14 21.83 -46.55 10.57
CA THR A 14 20.46 -46.07 10.74
C THR A 14 20.37 -44.68 10.09
N ALA A 15 19.85 -44.61 8.87
CA ALA A 15 19.53 -43.34 8.22
C ALA A 15 18.35 -42.69 8.96
N THR A 16 18.65 -41.80 9.91
CA THR A 16 17.67 -40.87 10.47
C THR A 16 17.22 -39.93 9.34
N LEU A 17 16.03 -40.18 8.79
CA LEU A 17 15.28 -39.18 8.04
C LEU A 17 15.05 -37.98 8.96
N LEU A 18 15.91 -36.97 8.88
CA LEU A 18 15.51 -35.62 9.23
C LEU A 18 14.42 -35.22 8.21
N SER A 19 13.16 -35.42 8.60
CA SER A 19 12.08 -34.60 8.07
C SER A 19 12.43 -33.16 8.39
N ALA A 20 13.09 -32.49 7.45
CA ALA A 20 13.10 -31.05 7.38
C ALA A 20 11.63 -30.66 7.23
N ALA A 21 10.96 -30.40 8.35
CA ALA A 21 9.84 -29.51 8.37
C ALA A 21 10.37 -28.22 7.76
N ALA A 22 10.14 -28.04 6.46
CA ALA A 22 10.11 -26.72 5.89
C ALA A 22 9.03 -26.01 6.71
N LEU A 23 9.45 -25.30 7.75
CA LEU A 23 8.69 -24.20 8.29
C LEU A 23 8.43 -23.36 7.05
N THR A 24 7.24 -23.50 6.48
CA THR A 24 6.74 -22.58 5.48
C THR A 24 6.82 -21.24 6.18
N ALA A 25 7.85 -20.45 5.84
CA ALA A 25 7.97 -19.10 6.36
C ALA A 25 6.63 -18.45 6.07
N ALA A 26 5.90 -18.06 7.12
CA ALA A 26 4.67 -17.33 6.96
C ALA A 26 5.01 -16.09 6.12
N GLU A 27 4.46 -16.01 4.92
CA GLU A 27 4.75 -14.89 4.04
C GLU A 27 4.19 -13.63 4.69
N ASN A 28 5.07 -12.71 5.06
CA ASN A 28 4.67 -11.44 5.65
C ASN A 28 4.07 -10.53 4.58
N TRP A 29 3.14 -9.68 4.98
CA TRP A 29 2.59 -8.60 4.16
C TRP A 29 2.75 -7.28 4.96
N PRO A 30 3.97 -6.77 5.11
CA PRO A 30 4.29 -5.82 6.17
C PRO A 30 3.75 -4.40 5.97
N GLN A 31 3.37 -4.02 4.75
CA GLN A 31 3.03 -2.64 4.41
C GLN A 31 1.92 -2.57 3.38
N PHE A 32 1.44 -1.35 3.10
CA PHE A 32 0.51 -1.10 2.01
C PHE A 32 1.03 -1.70 0.70
N ARG A 33 0.22 -2.58 0.08
CA ARG A 33 0.54 -3.33 -1.14
C ARG A 33 1.71 -4.33 -1.01
N GLY A 34 1.94 -4.88 0.18
CA GLY A 34 2.74 -6.09 0.35
C GLY A 34 4.23 -5.86 0.49
N PRO A 35 5.05 -6.93 0.43
CA PRO A 35 6.47 -6.90 0.80
C PRO A 35 7.29 -5.80 0.12
N ALA A 36 7.16 -5.67 -1.19
CA ALA A 36 7.84 -4.65 -1.98
C ALA A 36 7.00 -3.37 -2.19
N GLY A 37 5.75 -3.35 -1.72
CA GLY A 37 4.82 -2.23 -1.90
C GLY A 37 4.28 -2.07 -3.33
N ASP A 38 4.47 -3.06 -4.18
CA ASP A 38 4.07 -3.06 -5.59
C ASP A 38 2.79 -3.88 -5.85
N GLY A 39 2.20 -4.48 -4.81
CA GLY A 39 0.99 -5.28 -4.87
C GLY A 39 1.23 -6.74 -5.25
N GLN A 40 2.49 -7.21 -5.24
CA GLN A 40 2.83 -8.59 -5.57
C GLN A 40 3.04 -9.45 -4.32
N SER A 41 2.70 -10.74 -4.44
CA SER A 41 2.98 -11.76 -3.44
C SER A 41 3.29 -13.11 -4.07
N ALA A 42 4.09 -13.89 -3.34
CA ALA A 42 4.44 -15.27 -3.63
C ALA A 42 3.39 -16.29 -3.13
N ALA A 43 2.27 -15.82 -2.56
CA ALA A 43 1.19 -16.66 -2.08
C ALA A 43 0.62 -17.49 -3.23
N THR A 44 0.24 -18.73 -2.93
CA THR A 44 -0.23 -19.71 -3.92
C THR A 44 -1.49 -20.43 -3.43
N GLY A 45 -2.27 -21.01 -4.35
CA GLY A 45 -3.47 -21.76 -3.99
C GLY A 45 -4.62 -20.89 -3.46
N LEU A 46 -4.57 -19.59 -3.72
CA LEU A 46 -5.60 -18.63 -3.31
C LEU A 46 -6.95 -18.94 -4.00
N PRO A 47 -8.09 -18.81 -3.30
CA PRO A 47 -9.41 -19.08 -3.89
C PRO A 47 -9.72 -18.07 -5.00
N VAL A 48 -10.45 -18.52 -6.03
CA VAL A 48 -10.98 -17.64 -7.10
C VAL A 48 -12.49 -17.41 -6.99
N LYS A 49 -13.15 -18.19 -6.13
CA LYS A 49 -14.56 -18.06 -5.76
C LYS A 49 -14.68 -18.27 -4.26
N PHE A 50 -15.45 -17.42 -3.62
CA PHE A 50 -15.79 -17.47 -2.20
C PHE A 50 -17.04 -16.60 -1.97
N SER A 51 -17.68 -16.79 -0.82
CA SER A 51 -18.87 -16.04 -0.43
C SER A 51 -18.90 -15.87 1.09
N GLU A 52 -19.96 -15.34 1.65
CA GLU A 52 -20.15 -15.30 3.11
C GLU A 52 -20.13 -16.68 3.77
N THR A 53 -20.40 -17.76 3.01
CA THR A 53 -20.53 -19.13 3.53
C THR A 53 -19.56 -20.14 2.90
N GLU A 54 -18.88 -19.77 1.82
CA GLU A 54 -17.95 -20.65 1.09
C GLU A 54 -16.53 -20.10 1.15
N SER A 55 -15.55 -20.97 1.47
CA SER A 55 -14.12 -20.65 1.56
C SER A 55 -13.76 -19.54 2.56
N VAL A 56 -14.68 -19.12 3.45
CA VAL A 56 -14.39 -18.26 4.60
C VAL A 56 -14.00 -19.15 5.78
N LYS A 57 -12.75 -19.05 6.24
CA LYS A 57 -12.29 -19.77 7.44
C LYS A 57 -12.75 -19.07 8.71
N TRP A 58 -12.70 -17.75 8.71
CA TRP A 58 -13.27 -16.91 9.75
C TRP A 58 -13.57 -15.51 9.19
N LYS A 59 -14.49 -14.81 9.86
CA LYS A 59 -14.70 -13.38 9.71
C LYS A 59 -14.84 -12.73 11.07
N THR A 60 -14.18 -11.59 11.25
CA THR A 60 -14.09 -10.89 12.54
C THR A 60 -14.61 -9.49 12.35
N ALA A 61 -15.60 -9.09 13.14
CA ALA A 61 -16.11 -7.72 13.13
C ALA A 61 -15.00 -6.75 13.57
N ILE A 62 -14.81 -5.67 12.80
CA ILE A 62 -13.87 -4.60 13.11
C ILE A 62 -14.69 -3.33 13.29
N HIS A 63 -14.60 -2.75 14.49
CA HIS A 63 -15.36 -1.54 14.82
C HIS A 63 -14.81 -0.29 14.12
N GLY A 64 -15.60 0.78 14.16
CA GLY A 64 -15.23 2.07 13.63
C GLY A 64 -15.25 2.14 12.10
N LYS A 65 -14.61 3.18 11.56
CA LYS A 65 -14.53 3.44 10.12
C LYS A 65 -13.08 3.69 9.71
N ALA A 66 -12.48 2.73 9.01
CA ALA A 66 -11.10 2.84 8.57
C ALA A 66 -10.78 2.08 7.28
N TRP A 67 -10.00 2.71 6.39
CA TRP A 67 -9.68 2.19 5.06
C TRP A 67 -8.26 1.67 4.92
N SER A 68 -7.51 1.54 6.02
CA SER A 68 -6.22 0.86 5.98
C SER A 68 -6.35 -0.59 5.54
N SER A 69 -5.37 -1.03 4.76
CA SER A 69 -5.26 -2.43 4.34
C SER A 69 -4.74 -3.28 5.51
N PRO A 70 -5.10 -4.57 5.60
CA PRO A 70 -4.45 -5.49 6.53
C PRO A 70 -2.95 -5.58 6.22
N VAL A 71 -2.14 -5.55 7.28
CA VAL A 71 -0.72 -5.91 7.21
C VAL A 71 -0.45 -7.09 8.12
N ILE A 72 0.46 -7.97 7.70
CA ILE A 72 0.65 -9.30 8.29
C ILE A 72 2.12 -9.49 8.63
N TRP A 73 2.40 -9.91 9.87
CA TRP A 73 3.72 -10.37 10.30
C TRP A 73 3.58 -11.64 11.13
N GLY A 74 4.12 -12.76 10.64
CA GLY A 74 3.96 -14.05 11.28
C GLY A 74 2.49 -14.46 11.42
N ALA A 75 2.01 -14.58 12.65
CA ALA A 75 0.65 -14.98 13.00
C ALA A 75 -0.27 -13.78 13.33
N GLU A 76 0.19 -12.54 13.17
CA GLU A 76 -0.58 -11.35 13.52
C GLU A 76 -1.02 -10.57 12.27
N ILE A 77 -2.26 -10.10 12.28
CA ILE A 77 -2.80 -9.14 11.31
C ILE A 77 -3.08 -7.84 12.03
N TRP A 78 -2.52 -6.74 11.55
CA TRP A 78 -2.71 -5.42 12.13
C TRP A 78 -3.48 -4.50 11.19
N LEU A 79 -4.34 -3.67 11.80
CA LEU A 79 -5.19 -2.67 11.14
C LEU A 79 -5.13 -1.37 11.94
N THR A 80 -5.26 -0.23 11.26
CA THR A 80 -5.67 1.02 11.95
C THR A 80 -7.19 1.12 11.98
N THR A 81 -7.71 1.75 13.03
CA THR A 81 -9.13 2.03 13.21
C THR A 81 -9.36 3.43 13.79
N ALA A 82 -10.57 3.95 13.62
CA ALA A 82 -11.02 5.21 14.19
C ALA A 82 -12.53 5.18 14.45
N THR A 83 -12.99 5.90 15.48
CA THR A 83 -14.42 6.19 15.63
C THR A 83 -14.93 6.96 14.43
N GLU A 84 -16.22 6.83 14.11
CA GLU A 84 -16.80 7.49 12.93
C GLU A 84 -16.68 9.01 12.97
N ASP A 85 -16.72 9.59 14.18
CA ASP A 85 -16.54 11.02 14.44
C ASP A 85 -15.06 11.45 14.48
N GLY A 86 -14.10 10.52 14.41
CA GLY A 86 -12.67 10.79 14.43
C GLY A 86 -12.07 11.17 15.79
N THR A 87 -12.84 11.07 16.87
CA THR A 87 -12.38 11.49 18.21
C THR A 87 -11.43 10.50 18.89
N ALA A 88 -11.41 9.23 18.44
CA ALA A 88 -10.45 8.22 18.90
C ALA A 88 -9.85 7.46 17.71
N LEU A 89 -8.51 7.36 17.71
CA LEU A 89 -7.71 6.75 16.65
C LEU A 89 -6.85 5.64 17.25
N GLY A 90 -6.77 4.48 16.61
CA GLY A 90 -6.15 3.31 17.23
C GLY A 90 -5.75 2.21 16.27
N VAL A 91 -5.39 1.07 16.86
CA VAL A 91 -5.02 -0.16 16.14
C VAL A 91 -5.79 -1.36 16.66
N VAL A 92 -6.04 -2.30 15.76
CA VAL A 92 -6.58 -3.63 16.09
C VAL A 92 -5.58 -4.67 15.62
N CYS A 93 -5.25 -5.63 16.49
CA CYS A 93 -4.49 -6.83 16.13
C CYS A 93 -5.41 -8.05 16.18
N VAL A 94 -5.36 -8.86 15.13
CA VAL A 94 -6.15 -10.08 14.96
C VAL A 94 -5.21 -11.26 14.75
N ASP A 95 -5.47 -12.35 15.46
CA ASP A 95 -4.80 -13.62 15.24
C ASP A 95 -5.13 -14.16 13.84
N LYS A 96 -4.11 -14.39 13.02
CA LYS A 96 -4.25 -14.79 11.62
C LYS A 96 -4.96 -16.13 11.45
N ASP A 97 -4.83 -17.02 12.42
CA ASP A 97 -5.34 -18.38 12.32
C ASP A 97 -6.78 -18.52 12.82
N SER A 98 -7.08 -17.98 13.99
CA SER A 98 -8.39 -18.07 14.63
C SER A 98 -9.33 -16.90 14.31
N GLY A 99 -8.81 -15.76 13.85
CA GLY A 99 -9.58 -14.52 13.70
C GLY A 99 -9.87 -13.82 15.03
N LYS A 100 -9.33 -14.29 16.16
CA LYS A 100 -9.55 -13.67 17.46
C LYS A 100 -8.87 -12.30 17.53
N VAL A 101 -9.58 -11.28 18.02
CA VAL A 101 -8.95 -10.00 18.36
C VAL A 101 -8.00 -10.21 19.54
N LEU A 102 -6.71 -9.94 19.29
CA LEU A 102 -5.64 -10.02 20.28
C LEU A 102 -5.45 -8.70 21.02
N ARG A 103 -5.75 -7.58 20.34
CA ARG A 103 -5.53 -6.21 20.84
C ARG A 103 -6.46 -5.22 20.16
N ASP A 104 -6.87 -4.20 20.91
CA ASP A 104 -7.70 -3.10 20.44
C ASP A 104 -7.37 -1.85 21.26
N ASP A 105 -6.39 -1.07 20.79
CA ASP A 105 -5.79 0.01 21.55
C ASP A 105 -6.11 1.36 20.91
N THR A 106 -6.67 2.27 21.71
CA THR A 106 -6.75 3.69 21.34
C THR A 106 -5.40 4.36 21.56
N LEU A 107 -4.85 4.96 20.52
CA LEU A 107 -3.53 5.61 20.55
C LEU A 107 -3.64 7.13 20.69
N PHE A 108 -4.61 7.76 20.03
CA PHE A 108 -4.77 9.22 20.03
C PHE A 108 -6.24 9.59 20.27
N ARG A 109 -6.45 10.68 21.00
CA ARG A 109 -7.77 11.32 21.16
C ARG A 109 -7.72 12.70 20.55
N VAL A 110 -8.69 13.01 19.69
CA VAL A 110 -8.76 14.26 18.93
C VAL A 110 -9.98 15.04 19.38
N ALA A 111 -9.78 16.19 20.02
CA ALA A 111 -10.87 17.00 20.57
C ALA A 111 -11.75 17.62 19.47
N ALA A 112 -11.13 18.05 18.36
CA ALA A 112 -11.80 18.65 17.21
C ALA A 112 -11.27 18.06 15.90
N PRO A 113 -11.78 16.89 15.48
CA PRO A 113 -11.35 16.24 14.24
C PRO A 113 -11.57 17.15 13.02
N GLN A 114 -10.59 17.19 12.11
CA GLN A 114 -10.72 17.91 10.85
C GLN A 114 -11.84 17.31 9.98
N PHE A 115 -12.32 18.05 8.98
CA PHE A 115 -13.23 17.48 7.98
C PHE A 115 -12.59 16.24 7.31
N CYS A 116 -13.38 15.18 7.14
CA CYS A 116 -12.99 13.95 6.46
C CYS A 116 -14.00 13.62 5.36
N HIS A 117 -13.53 13.43 4.12
CA HIS A 117 -14.40 13.14 3.00
C HIS A 117 -14.98 11.72 3.10
N LYS A 118 -16.15 11.47 2.50
CA LYS A 118 -16.84 10.16 2.59
C LYS A 118 -16.02 8.97 2.05
N PHE A 119 -15.19 9.21 1.02
CA PHE A 119 -14.26 8.23 0.45
C PHE A 119 -12.96 8.07 1.24
N ASN A 120 -12.82 8.79 2.36
CA ASN A 120 -11.68 8.71 3.26
C ASN A 120 -12.14 8.36 4.68
N SER A 121 -11.20 8.16 5.59
CA SER A 121 -11.43 7.99 7.02
C SER A 121 -10.29 8.59 7.84
N TYR A 122 -10.51 8.78 9.13
CA TYR A 122 -9.47 9.24 10.06
C TYR A 122 -8.32 8.24 10.28
N ALA A 123 -8.44 7.02 9.74
CA ALA A 123 -7.46 5.94 9.85
C ALA A 123 -7.32 5.19 8.50
N SER A 124 -7.20 5.97 7.41
CA SER A 124 -6.95 5.43 6.08
C SER A 124 -5.50 5.03 5.80
N PRO A 125 -4.47 5.74 6.33
CA PRO A 125 -3.09 5.28 6.20
C PRO A 125 -2.92 3.86 6.76
N THR A 126 -2.35 2.99 5.92
CA THR A 126 -2.02 1.60 6.28
C THR A 126 -0.73 1.59 7.09
N PRO A 127 -0.66 0.89 8.24
CA PRO A 127 0.56 0.87 9.04
C PRO A 127 1.68 0.04 8.38
N VAL A 128 2.88 0.11 8.93
CA VAL A 128 4.03 -0.72 8.51
C VAL A 128 4.48 -1.60 9.66
N LEU A 129 4.69 -2.89 9.39
CA LEU A 129 5.23 -3.87 10.32
C LEU A 129 6.70 -4.19 10.00
N GLU A 130 7.47 -4.39 11.05
CA GLU A 130 8.72 -5.16 11.04
C GLU A 130 8.78 -6.01 12.30
N ASP A 131 9.83 -6.81 12.45
CA ASP A 131 9.93 -7.70 13.60
C ASP A 131 9.85 -6.93 14.93
N GLY A 132 8.87 -7.29 15.76
CA GLY A 132 8.60 -6.67 17.05
C GLY A 132 8.02 -5.24 17.01
N ARG A 133 7.76 -4.65 15.84
CA ARG A 133 7.34 -3.23 15.75
C ARG A 133 6.25 -2.97 14.72
N ILE A 134 5.37 -2.04 15.08
CA ILE A 134 4.41 -1.43 14.16
C ILE A 134 4.58 0.08 14.15
N TYR A 135 4.58 0.66 12.95
CA TYR A 135 4.61 2.09 12.70
C TYR A 135 3.25 2.53 12.16
N VAL A 136 2.65 3.50 12.83
CA VAL A 136 1.31 4.01 12.51
C VAL A 136 1.37 5.52 12.30
N THR A 137 0.56 6.02 11.37
CA THR A 137 0.30 7.46 11.24
C THR A 137 -1.18 7.68 10.96
N PHE A 138 -1.73 8.73 11.52
CA PHE A 138 -3.07 9.22 11.23
C PHE A 138 -3.02 10.58 10.54
N GLY A 139 -1.85 10.98 10.03
CA GLY A 139 -1.57 12.32 9.54
C GLY A 139 -1.26 13.27 10.70
N ALA A 140 -1.84 14.47 10.66
CA ALA A 140 -1.60 15.51 11.65
C ALA A 140 -2.00 15.13 13.10
N PRO A 141 -3.06 14.32 13.32
CA PRO A 141 -3.39 13.83 14.66
C PRO A 141 -2.27 13.08 15.39
N GLY A 142 -1.39 12.38 14.67
CA GLY A 142 -0.26 11.71 15.31
C GLY A 142 0.36 10.57 14.52
N THR A 143 1.62 10.28 14.85
CA THR A 143 2.41 9.14 14.37
C THR A 143 3.05 8.45 15.56
N ALA A 144 3.12 7.13 15.57
CA ALA A 144 3.74 6.37 16.67
C ALA A 144 4.43 5.09 16.17
N CYS A 145 5.38 4.61 16.98
CA CYS A 145 5.89 3.24 16.92
C CYS A 145 5.45 2.51 18.17
N LEU A 146 4.92 1.30 18.01
CA LEU A 146 4.56 0.41 19.11
C LEU A 146 5.40 -0.86 19.07
N ASP A 147 5.69 -1.40 20.24
CA ASP A 147 6.15 -2.77 20.40
C ASP A 147 4.96 -3.73 20.17
N THR A 148 5.05 -4.65 19.21
CA THR A 148 3.91 -5.49 18.81
C THR A 148 3.50 -6.49 19.90
N LYS A 149 4.44 -6.91 20.73
CA LYS A 149 4.21 -7.87 21.81
C LYS A 149 3.45 -7.24 22.97
N THR A 150 3.85 -6.06 23.41
CA THR A 150 3.29 -5.38 24.58
C THR A 150 2.18 -4.40 24.22
N GLY A 151 2.20 -3.81 23.02
CA GLY A 151 1.35 -2.69 22.61
C GLY A 151 1.83 -1.33 23.12
N ALA A 152 2.94 -1.29 23.86
CA ALA A 152 3.47 -0.04 24.41
C ALA A 152 4.03 0.85 23.29
N LYS A 153 3.76 2.16 23.40
CA LYS A 153 4.41 3.17 22.55
C LYS A 153 5.90 3.21 22.85
N ILE A 154 6.72 2.91 21.85
CA ILE A 154 8.17 3.12 21.89
C ILE A 154 8.45 4.62 21.75
N TRP A 155 7.77 5.27 20.82
CA TRP A 155 7.78 6.72 20.64
C TRP A 155 6.49 7.19 19.98
N GLU A 156 6.18 8.49 20.13
CA GLU A 156 5.08 9.16 19.42
C GLU A 156 5.47 10.58 18.98
N ARG A 157 4.75 11.09 17.97
CA ARG A 157 4.93 12.42 17.38
C ARG A 157 3.55 13.02 17.08
N THR A 158 3.29 14.22 17.58
CA THR A 158 2.04 14.98 17.39
C THR A 158 2.29 16.41 16.88
N ASP A 159 3.54 16.71 16.52
CA ASP A 159 4.00 18.04 16.13
C ASP A 159 3.92 18.32 14.62
N PHE A 160 3.64 17.29 13.80
CA PHE A 160 3.38 17.50 12.36
C PHE A 160 1.99 18.08 12.15
N VAL A 161 1.92 19.32 11.69
CA VAL A 161 0.65 20.02 11.47
C VAL A 161 0.44 20.29 9.98
N CYS A 162 -0.74 19.90 9.49
CA CYS A 162 -1.34 20.41 8.27
C CYS A 162 -2.85 20.23 8.32
N ASN A 163 -3.58 21.05 7.57
CA ASN A 163 -4.97 20.84 7.25
C ASN A 163 -5.08 19.76 6.17
N HIS A 164 -5.38 18.52 6.56
CA HIS A 164 -5.63 17.44 5.60
C HIS A 164 -6.87 17.72 4.77
N TYR A 165 -7.82 18.53 5.25
CA TYR A 165 -9.10 18.92 4.66
C TYR A 165 -10.05 17.76 4.27
N ARG A 166 -9.59 16.66 3.67
CA ARG A 166 -10.40 15.49 3.25
C ARG A 166 -9.91 14.21 3.96
N GLY A 167 -9.18 14.34 5.05
CA GLY A 167 -8.49 13.24 5.74
C GLY A 167 -7.12 12.89 5.15
N ALA A 168 -6.26 12.27 5.95
CA ALA A 168 -4.97 11.74 5.50
C ALA A 168 -5.16 10.45 4.68
N GLY A 169 -4.30 10.20 3.69
CA GLY A 169 -4.41 9.00 2.84
C GLY A 169 -3.08 8.29 2.56
N SER A 170 -1.96 9.02 2.59
CA SER A 170 -0.65 8.44 2.34
C SER A 170 -0.21 7.57 3.52
N SER A 171 0.18 6.34 3.24
CA SER A 171 0.75 5.41 4.22
C SER A 171 2.23 5.72 4.44
N PRO A 172 2.81 5.41 5.62
CA PRO A 172 4.25 5.45 5.80
C PRO A 172 4.93 4.32 5.02
N ILE A 173 6.22 4.46 4.76
CA ILE A 173 7.09 3.38 4.29
C ILE A 173 8.34 3.29 5.17
N VAL A 174 8.93 2.10 5.27
CA VAL A 174 10.23 1.91 5.91
C VAL A 174 11.28 1.67 4.83
N TRP A 175 12.41 2.38 4.93
CA TRP A 175 13.58 2.15 4.08
C TRP A 175 14.87 2.30 4.91
N GLY A 176 15.60 1.21 5.08
CA GLY A 176 16.73 1.14 6.00
C GLY A 176 16.30 1.45 7.45
N ASP A 177 16.92 2.46 8.05
CA ASP A 177 16.60 2.97 9.39
C ASP A 177 15.56 4.10 9.37
N LEU A 178 14.99 4.43 8.20
CA LEU A 178 14.06 5.56 8.06
C LEU A 178 12.60 5.11 7.98
N LEU A 179 11.74 5.82 8.71
CA LEU A 179 10.29 5.84 8.49
C LEU A 179 9.95 7.10 7.69
N ILE A 180 9.46 6.94 6.47
CA ILE A 180 9.23 8.04 5.53
C ILE A 180 7.73 8.25 5.33
N MET A 181 7.29 9.51 5.37
CA MET A 181 5.88 9.91 5.25
C MET A 181 5.71 11.11 4.30
N SER A 182 4.51 11.21 3.73
CA SER A 182 4.07 12.35 2.91
C SER A 182 2.95 13.10 3.62
N PHE A 183 3.07 14.41 3.70
CA PHE A 183 2.01 15.31 4.16
C PHE A 183 1.70 16.25 3.00
N ASP A 184 0.57 16.05 2.34
CA ASP A 184 0.12 16.92 1.24
C ASP A 184 -1.26 17.50 1.60
N GLY A 185 -1.29 18.31 2.67
CA GLY A 185 -2.48 19.03 3.14
C GLY A 185 -2.88 20.17 2.21
N SER A 186 -3.94 20.92 2.53
CA SER A 186 -4.35 22.08 1.74
C SER A 186 -3.51 23.33 2.02
N ASP A 187 -2.89 23.39 3.18
CA ASP A 187 -2.09 24.52 3.69
C ASP A 187 -0.58 24.27 3.68
N ALA A 188 -0.14 23.02 3.92
CA ALA A 188 1.26 22.62 3.93
C ALA A 188 1.49 21.31 3.17
N GLN A 189 2.58 21.27 2.38
CA GLN A 189 3.00 20.08 1.63
C GLN A 189 4.49 19.79 1.85
N PHE A 190 4.83 18.62 2.39
CA PHE A 190 6.20 18.21 2.67
C PHE A 190 6.36 16.69 2.76
N MET A 191 7.58 16.23 2.51
CA MET A 191 8.04 14.89 2.85
C MET A 191 8.81 14.95 4.16
N VAL A 192 8.75 13.88 4.96
CA VAL A 192 9.51 13.77 6.20
C VAL A 192 10.05 12.35 6.38
N ALA A 193 11.26 12.22 6.90
CA ALA A 193 11.79 10.96 7.39
C ALA A 193 12.18 11.06 8.85
N LEU A 194 11.81 10.02 9.60
CA LEU A 194 12.19 9.83 10.99
C LEU A 194 13.18 8.68 11.11
N ASP A 195 14.07 8.75 12.08
CA ASP A 195 14.75 7.56 12.58
C ASP A 195 13.67 6.64 13.16
N LYS A 196 13.52 5.44 12.58
CA LYS A 196 12.43 4.54 12.95
C LYS A 196 12.55 4.03 14.39
N LYS A 197 13.75 4.03 14.98
CA LYS A 197 13.98 3.54 16.36
C LYS A 197 13.61 4.59 17.40
N THR A 198 13.87 5.87 17.12
CA THR A 198 13.72 6.96 18.10
C THR A 198 12.57 7.91 17.82
N GLY A 199 12.06 7.92 16.58
CA GLY A 199 11.04 8.87 16.12
C GLY A 199 11.59 10.27 15.86
N GLN A 200 12.90 10.51 15.98
CA GLN A 200 13.51 11.82 15.70
C GLN A 200 13.51 12.13 14.22
N THR A 201 13.24 13.39 13.86
CA THR A 201 13.29 13.83 12.46
C THR A 201 14.73 13.78 11.94
N VAL A 202 14.96 13.03 10.86
CA VAL A 202 16.25 12.98 10.15
C VAL A 202 16.28 14.05 9.07
N TRP A 203 15.21 14.17 8.29
CA TRP A 203 15.05 15.24 7.32
C TRP A 203 13.58 15.57 7.09
N GLN A 204 13.32 16.80 6.64
CA GLN A 204 12.01 17.27 6.20
C GLN A 204 12.21 18.20 5.01
N THR A 205 11.45 17.97 3.94
CA THR A 205 11.61 18.69 2.67
C THR A 205 10.26 19.18 2.16
N PRO A 206 10.06 20.50 2.00
CA PRO A 206 8.83 21.03 1.42
C PRO A 206 8.69 20.61 -0.05
N ARG A 207 7.44 20.47 -0.52
CA ARG A 207 7.18 20.33 -1.96
C ARG A 207 7.57 21.63 -2.65
N SER A 208 8.46 21.55 -3.63
CA SER A 208 9.07 22.72 -4.28
C SER A 208 8.22 23.32 -5.40
N ILE A 209 7.10 22.69 -5.80
CA ILE A 209 6.21 23.21 -6.84
C ILE A 209 5.59 24.54 -6.41
N ASP A 210 5.65 25.52 -7.31
CA ASP A 210 4.73 26.67 -7.26
C ASP A 210 3.37 26.23 -7.81
N PHE A 211 2.33 26.20 -6.97
CA PHE A 211 0.99 25.75 -7.36
C PHE A 211 0.26 26.70 -8.32
N GLN A 212 0.72 27.95 -8.45
CA GLN A 212 0.16 29.00 -9.32
C GLN A 212 -1.35 29.19 -9.12
N ASP A 213 -1.81 29.08 -7.89
CA ASP A 213 -3.21 29.08 -7.50
C ASP A 213 -3.55 30.14 -6.47
N LEU A 214 -2.65 31.08 -6.18
CA LEU A 214 -2.93 32.18 -5.26
C LEU A 214 -3.86 33.23 -5.90
N GLY A 215 -4.87 33.66 -5.14
CA GLY A 215 -5.72 34.80 -5.47
C GLY A 215 -5.03 36.13 -5.17
N ALA A 216 -5.73 37.23 -5.46
CA ALA A 216 -5.24 38.59 -5.16
C ALA A 216 -5.06 38.83 -3.64
N ASP A 217 -5.72 38.04 -2.80
CA ASP A 217 -5.61 38.04 -1.34
C ASP A 217 -4.45 37.17 -0.81
N GLY A 218 -3.64 36.59 -1.70
CA GLY A 218 -2.55 35.69 -1.35
C GLY A 218 -3.00 34.34 -0.82
N LYS A 219 -4.30 33.99 -0.93
CA LYS A 219 -4.82 32.70 -0.48
C LYS A 219 -4.93 31.70 -1.63
N PRO A 220 -4.76 30.40 -1.37
CA PRO A 220 -4.97 29.37 -2.38
C PRO A 220 -6.43 29.35 -2.87
N LYS A 221 -6.64 29.19 -4.17
CA LYS A 221 -7.95 28.89 -4.76
C LYS A 221 -8.52 27.61 -4.15
N ASN A 222 -9.85 27.56 -4.05
CA ASN A 222 -10.60 26.39 -3.57
C ASN A 222 -10.09 25.85 -2.22
N GLU A 223 -9.76 26.76 -1.29
CA GLU A 223 -9.26 26.44 0.06
C GLU A 223 -8.00 25.55 0.07
N GLY A 224 -7.23 25.55 -1.02
CA GLY A 224 -6.03 24.73 -1.17
C GLY A 224 -6.30 23.28 -1.59
N ASP A 225 -7.52 22.93 -1.98
CA ASP A 225 -7.87 21.55 -2.37
C ASP A 225 -7.03 21.05 -3.56
N TYR A 226 -6.64 21.95 -4.47
CA TYR A 226 -5.77 21.65 -5.61
C TYR A 226 -4.30 21.35 -5.24
N ARG A 227 -3.93 21.52 -3.96
CA ARG A 227 -2.58 21.27 -3.45
C ARG A 227 -2.41 19.88 -2.84
N LYS A 228 -3.50 19.12 -2.77
CA LYS A 228 -3.56 17.88 -2.03
C LYS A 228 -3.20 16.65 -2.83
N ALA A 229 -2.61 15.69 -2.15
CA ALA A 229 -2.36 14.34 -2.65
C ALA A 229 -2.51 13.32 -1.53
N PHE A 230 -2.63 12.05 -1.92
CA PHE A 230 -2.84 10.91 -1.02
C PHE A 230 -1.89 9.75 -1.36
N ALA A 231 -0.91 9.99 -2.22
CA ALA A 231 -0.03 8.95 -2.73
C ALA A 231 0.98 8.50 -1.66
N THR A 232 1.04 7.18 -1.47
CA THR A 232 2.12 6.54 -0.71
C THR A 232 3.38 6.49 -1.58
N PRO A 233 4.56 6.91 -1.09
CA PRO A 233 5.78 6.93 -1.89
C PRO A 233 6.35 5.52 -2.11
N THR A 234 7.35 5.39 -2.99
CA THR A 234 8.10 4.14 -3.21
C THR A 234 9.57 4.46 -3.48
N VAL A 235 10.47 3.65 -2.92
CA VAL A 235 11.89 3.72 -3.27
C VAL A 235 12.17 2.82 -4.46
N VAL A 236 12.80 3.37 -5.48
CA VAL A 236 13.15 2.69 -6.72
C VAL A 236 14.66 2.70 -6.89
N GLU A 237 15.25 1.53 -7.13
CA GLU A 237 16.66 1.39 -7.49
C GLU A 237 16.83 1.52 -9.00
N HIS A 238 17.67 2.45 -9.46
CA HIS A 238 17.99 2.60 -10.87
C HIS A 238 19.43 3.07 -11.05
N GLY A 239 20.21 2.37 -11.88
CA GLY A 239 21.62 2.71 -12.12
C GLY A 239 22.48 2.75 -10.86
N GLY A 240 22.18 1.91 -9.86
CA GLY A 240 22.85 1.90 -8.56
C GLY A 240 22.46 3.05 -7.62
N THR A 241 21.44 3.84 -7.97
CA THR A 241 20.93 4.94 -7.16
C THR A 241 19.52 4.64 -6.66
N ALA A 242 19.34 4.69 -5.34
CA ALA A 242 18.05 4.66 -4.69
C ALA A 242 17.36 6.02 -4.83
N THR A 243 16.15 6.05 -5.38
CA THR A 243 15.32 7.26 -5.50
C THR A 243 13.98 7.05 -4.81
N LEU A 244 13.64 7.91 -3.86
CA LEU A 244 12.29 7.99 -3.29
C LEU A 244 11.37 8.71 -4.27
N VAL A 245 10.55 7.96 -4.99
CA VAL A 245 9.51 8.51 -5.86
C VAL A 245 8.26 8.81 -5.05
N SER A 246 7.81 10.06 -5.12
CA SER A 246 6.64 10.54 -4.39
C SER A 246 5.82 11.49 -5.25
N SER A 247 4.53 11.19 -5.42
CA SER A 247 3.60 12.02 -6.17
C SER A 247 2.91 13.04 -5.27
N GLY A 248 3.08 14.32 -5.56
CA GLY A 248 2.27 15.40 -4.98
C GLY A 248 1.03 15.67 -5.85
N ALA A 249 0.36 16.79 -5.59
CA ALA A 249 -0.89 17.10 -6.29
C ALA A 249 -0.67 17.36 -7.78
N LYS A 250 0.24 18.28 -8.13
CA LYS A 250 0.49 18.75 -9.50
C LYS A 250 1.91 18.43 -10.00
N ALA A 251 2.66 17.62 -9.25
CA ALA A 251 4.02 17.25 -9.59
C ALA A 251 4.40 15.89 -9.02
N HIS A 252 5.33 15.23 -9.68
CA HIS A 252 5.97 14.00 -9.27
C HIS A 252 7.43 14.28 -8.98
N TYR A 253 7.95 13.66 -7.92
CA TYR A 253 9.26 13.98 -7.39
C TYR A 253 10.08 12.73 -7.21
N GLY A 254 11.39 12.87 -7.40
CA GLY A 254 12.40 11.94 -6.91
C GLY A 254 13.24 12.63 -5.86
N TYR A 255 13.40 12.00 -4.69
CA TYR A 255 14.27 12.46 -3.63
C TYR A 255 15.38 11.44 -3.36
N ASP A 256 16.51 11.92 -2.87
CA ASP A 256 17.46 11.06 -2.15
C ASP A 256 16.76 10.57 -0.86
N PRO A 257 16.52 9.26 -0.69
CA PRO A 257 15.82 8.76 0.47
C PRO A 257 16.58 8.98 1.79
N LYS A 258 17.91 9.09 1.76
CA LYS A 258 18.73 9.31 2.96
C LYS A 258 18.69 10.74 3.44
N THR A 259 18.65 11.71 2.52
CA THR A 259 18.81 13.13 2.88
C THR A 259 17.57 13.98 2.63
N GLY A 260 16.55 13.45 1.95
CA GLY A 260 15.38 14.21 1.53
C GLY A 260 15.67 15.23 0.43
N LYS A 261 16.87 15.23 -0.16
CA LYS A 261 17.24 16.18 -1.22
C LYS A 261 16.42 15.87 -2.47
N GLU A 262 15.72 16.87 -3.00
CA GLU A 262 15.06 16.74 -4.30
C GLU A 262 16.12 16.52 -5.40
N LEU A 263 15.99 15.38 -6.09
CA LEU A 263 16.84 15.01 -7.22
C LEU A 263 16.22 15.51 -8.52
N TRP A 264 14.91 15.33 -8.66
CA TRP A 264 14.16 15.77 -9.82
C TRP A 264 12.68 16.04 -9.51
N ARG A 265 12.05 16.82 -10.37
CA ARG A 265 10.61 17.13 -10.34
C ARG A 265 10.04 17.14 -11.75
N PHE A 266 8.93 16.44 -11.98
CA PHE A 266 8.13 16.52 -13.20
C PHE A 266 6.79 17.17 -12.87
N GLU A 267 6.44 18.26 -13.53
CA GLU A 267 5.20 19.00 -13.26
C GLU A 267 4.08 18.59 -14.20
N GLU A 268 2.95 18.16 -13.65
CA GLU A 268 1.73 17.80 -14.36
C GLU A 268 0.59 18.69 -13.86
N ARG A 269 0.57 19.94 -14.34
CA ARG A 269 -0.32 21.00 -13.83
C ARG A 269 -1.76 20.90 -14.34
N GLY A 270 -1.99 20.12 -15.40
CA GLY A 270 -3.31 19.94 -16.01
C GLY A 270 -4.29 19.14 -15.13
N ASN A 271 -3.79 18.49 -14.08
CA ASN A 271 -4.59 17.73 -13.14
C ASN A 271 -4.05 17.87 -11.70
N HIS A 272 -4.76 17.31 -10.71
CA HIS A 272 -4.35 17.30 -9.32
C HIS A 272 -4.72 15.98 -8.62
N SER A 273 -4.29 15.82 -7.36
CA SER A 273 -4.68 14.74 -6.45
C SER A 273 -4.29 13.33 -6.92
N ALA A 274 -2.99 13.04 -6.95
CA ALA A 274 -2.50 11.67 -7.05
C ALA A 274 -2.80 10.88 -5.75
N ALA A 275 -3.40 9.70 -5.87
CA ALA A 275 -3.68 8.80 -4.74
C ALA A 275 -3.00 7.43 -4.86
N THR A 276 -2.39 7.13 -6.01
CA THR A 276 -1.82 5.81 -6.29
C THR A 276 -0.37 5.72 -5.82
N ARG A 277 0.04 4.53 -5.35
CA ARG A 277 1.45 4.20 -5.10
C ARG A 277 2.13 3.87 -6.44
N PRO A 278 3.22 4.57 -6.84
CA PRO A 278 3.91 4.30 -8.08
C PRO A 278 4.51 2.89 -8.13
N VAL A 279 4.61 2.31 -9.34
CA VAL A 279 5.36 1.07 -9.60
C VAL A 279 6.43 1.35 -10.65
N ALA A 280 7.55 0.63 -10.61
CA ALA A 280 8.69 0.91 -11.49
C ALA A 280 9.21 -0.34 -12.19
N GLY A 281 9.75 -0.15 -13.38
CA GLY A 281 10.33 -1.20 -14.22
C GLY A 281 10.77 -0.63 -15.57
N PHE A 282 11.61 -1.35 -16.29
CA PHE A 282 12.10 -0.94 -17.62
C PHE A 282 12.76 0.45 -17.67
N GLY A 283 13.43 0.86 -16.58
CA GLY A 283 14.04 2.19 -16.48
C GLY A 283 13.02 3.33 -16.38
N MET A 284 11.78 3.02 -16.02
CA MET A 284 10.69 3.98 -15.87
C MET A 284 9.96 3.80 -14.54
N VAL A 285 9.25 4.84 -14.13
CA VAL A 285 8.23 4.79 -13.09
C VAL A 285 6.86 5.08 -13.70
N PHE A 286 5.88 4.24 -13.34
CA PHE A 286 4.50 4.31 -13.78
C PHE A 286 3.66 4.93 -12.68
N ILE A 287 3.00 6.05 -13.00
CA ILE A 287 2.23 6.84 -12.05
C ILE A 287 0.83 7.02 -12.60
N ALA A 288 -0.17 6.54 -11.87
CA ALA A 288 -1.56 6.89 -12.10
C ALA A 288 -1.91 8.15 -11.29
N ALA A 289 -2.33 9.19 -11.98
CA ALA A 289 -2.62 10.49 -11.39
C ALA A 289 -3.84 11.15 -12.01
N GLY A 290 -4.46 12.07 -11.26
CA GLY A 290 -5.48 12.97 -11.75
C GLY A 290 -6.89 12.64 -11.29
N TYR A 291 -7.61 13.62 -10.75
CA TYR A 291 -8.96 13.44 -10.17
C TYR A 291 -10.11 13.70 -11.15
N SER A 292 -9.91 14.47 -12.24
CA SER A 292 -10.95 14.79 -13.23
C SER A 292 -10.73 14.15 -14.62
N GLN A 293 -9.48 14.05 -15.05
CA GLN A 293 -9.06 13.29 -16.24
C GLN A 293 -7.89 12.38 -15.87
N GLY A 294 -8.21 11.21 -15.29
CA GLY A 294 -7.22 10.22 -14.90
C GLY A 294 -6.24 9.92 -16.02
N GLN A 295 -4.98 9.69 -15.67
CA GLN A 295 -3.94 9.34 -16.61
C GLN A 295 -2.89 8.44 -15.96
N VAL A 296 -2.24 7.63 -16.79
CA VAL A 296 -1.01 6.93 -16.44
C VAL A 296 0.14 7.61 -17.16
N LEU A 297 1.15 8.02 -16.40
CA LEU A 297 2.40 8.56 -16.90
C LEU A 297 3.49 7.49 -16.75
N ALA A 298 4.26 7.27 -17.81
CA ALA A 298 5.55 6.57 -17.71
C ALA A 298 6.68 7.59 -17.79
N LEU A 299 7.32 7.84 -16.65
CA LEU A 299 8.44 8.78 -16.56
C LEU A 299 9.75 7.99 -16.54
N LYS A 300 10.71 8.40 -17.37
CA LYS A 300 12.06 7.83 -17.39
C LYS A 300 12.76 8.14 -16.06
N LEU A 301 13.45 7.14 -15.51
CA LEU A 301 14.29 7.29 -14.33
C LEU A 301 15.66 7.89 -14.71
N GLY A 302 16.38 8.43 -13.73
CA GLY A 302 17.74 8.96 -13.90
C GLY A 302 17.84 10.43 -14.32
N GLY A 303 16.73 11.16 -14.40
CA GLY A 303 16.73 12.60 -14.64
C GLY A 303 17.19 13.43 -13.42
N SER A 304 17.45 14.71 -13.63
CA SER A 304 17.86 15.66 -12.59
C SER A 304 17.19 17.03 -12.75
N GLY A 305 16.84 17.69 -11.65
CA GLY A 305 16.22 19.02 -11.64
C GLY A 305 14.77 19.01 -12.16
N LEU A 306 14.33 20.13 -12.72
CA LEU A 306 13.02 20.21 -13.37
C LEU A 306 13.07 19.43 -14.69
N LEU A 307 12.28 18.36 -14.77
CA LEU A 307 12.23 17.47 -15.93
C LEU A 307 11.36 18.07 -17.04
N GLY A 308 11.85 17.98 -18.28
CA GLY A 308 11.14 18.38 -19.49
C GLY A 308 10.18 17.29 -20.00
N ALA A 309 9.53 17.60 -21.13
CA ALA A 309 8.61 16.67 -21.80
C ALA A 309 9.28 15.39 -22.30
N ASP A 310 10.61 15.42 -22.52
CA ASP A 310 11.44 14.29 -22.94
C ASP A 310 11.58 13.20 -21.87
N ALA A 311 11.34 13.54 -20.60
CA ALA A 311 11.27 12.58 -19.50
C ALA A 311 10.01 11.70 -19.56
N LEU A 312 8.94 12.14 -20.24
CA LEU A 312 7.72 11.36 -20.43
C LEU A 312 7.92 10.39 -21.60
N ALA A 313 8.01 9.10 -21.31
CA ALA A 313 8.13 8.06 -22.33
C ALA A 313 6.80 7.86 -23.07
N TRP A 314 5.71 7.73 -22.32
CA TRP A 314 4.36 7.62 -22.87
C TRP A 314 3.30 8.04 -21.84
N ARG A 315 2.08 8.27 -22.32
CA ARG A 315 0.91 8.61 -21.50
C ARG A 315 -0.32 7.87 -21.97
N LEU A 316 -1.05 7.28 -21.03
CA LEU A 316 -2.39 6.71 -21.25
C LEU A 316 -3.43 7.59 -20.55
N LYS A 317 -4.43 8.07 -21.29
CA LYS A 317 -5.54 8.88 -20.73
C LYS A 317 -6.84 8.10 -20.58
N LYS A 318 -7.08 7.12 -21.46
CA LYS A 318 -8.33 6.36 -21.45
C LYS A 318 -8.25 5.26 -20.40
N SER A 319 -9.31 5.12 -19.60
CA SER A 319 -9.44 4.07 -18.58
C SER A 319 -8.33 4.08 -17.52
N ALA A 320 -7.67 5.22 -17.31
CA ALA A 320 -6.69 5.35 -16.25
C ALA A 320 -7.37 5.43 -14.87
N PRO A 321 -6.77 4.85 -13.83
CA PRO A 321 -7.31 4.90 -12.47
C PRO A 321 -6.96 6.21 -11.78
N ASN A 322 -7.81 6.63 -10.84
CA ASN A 322 -7.51 7.75 -9.96
C ASN A 322 -7.12 7.25 -8.55
N LYS A 323 -7.79 6.19 -8.06
CA LYS A 323 -7.55 5.62 -6.71
C LYS A 323 -6.80 4.29 -6.73
N PRO A 324 -7.21 3.27 -7.50
CA PRO A 324 -6.50 1.98 -7.49
C PRO A 324 -5.10 2.12 -8.10
N SER A 325 -4.06 1.64 -7.41
CA SER A 325 -2.71 1.70 -7.97
C SER A 325 -2.46 0.58 -8.97
N LEU A 326 -1.55 0.83 -9.90
CA LEU A 326 -1.21 -0.05 -11.02
C LEU A 326 -0.52 -1.35 -10.54
N LEU A 327 -0.57 -2.41 -11.34
CA LEU A 327 0.26 -3.61 -11.15
C LEU A 327 1.18 -3.78 -12.35
N LEU A 328 2.48 -3.93 -12.11
CA LEU A 328 3.45 -4.31 -13.14
C LEU A 328 3.73 -5.81 -12.99
N ILE A 329 3.38 -6.61 -14.01
CA ILE A 329 3.54 -8.06 -14.00
C ILE A 329 4.19 -8.48 -15.32
N GLY A 330 5.45 -8.92 -15.26
CA GLY A 330 6.25 -9.16 -16.46
C GLY A 330 6.44 -7.88 -17.27
N ASP A 331 6.08 -7.91 -18.55
CA ASP A 331 6.11 -6.77 -19.48
C ASP A 331 4.76 -6.02 -19.55
N LEU A 332 3.78 -6.40 -18.73
CA LEU A 332 2.42 -5.88 -18.77
C LEU A 332 2.10 -5.03 -17.54
N LEU A 333 1.48 -3.88 -17.78
CA LEU A 333 0.96 -2.98 -16.77
C LEU A 333 -0.57 -3.10 -16.72
N TYR A 334 -1.12 -3.41 -15.55
CA TYR A 334 -2.54 -3.58 -15.33
C TYR A 334 -3.10 -2.40 -14.54
N ALA A 335 -4.23 -1.91 -15.01
CA ALA A 335 -4.98 -0.81 -14.40
C ALA A 335 -6.43 -1.22 -14.18
N ILE A 336 -6.99 -0.88 -13.03
CA ILE A 336 -8.42 -0.99 -12.77
C ILE A 336 -8.91 0.39 -12.40
N ASN A 337 -9.67 1.02 -13.29
CA ASN A 337 -10.17 2.35 -13.00
C ASN A 337 -11.32 2.31 -11.99
N ASP A 338 -11.58 3.47 -11.42
CA ASP A 338 -12.59 3.70 -10.39
C ASP A 338 -13.99 3.22 -10.78
N GLY A 339 -14.31 3.12 -12.08
CA GLY A 339 -15.61 2.69 -12.61
C GLY A 339 -15.64 1.26 -13.17
N GLY A 340 -14.68 0.42 -12.78
CA GLY A 340 -14.69 -1.01 -13.10
C GLY A 340 -14.33 -1.34 -14.55
N ILE A 341 -13.44 -0.56 -15.16
CA ILE A 341 -12.75 -0.91 -16.39
C ILE A 341 -11.35 -1.43 -16.04
N ALA A 342 -11.10 -2.69 -16.35
CA ALA A 342 -9.78 -3.29 -16.30
C ALA A 342 -9.07 -3.08 -17.65
N SER A 343 -7.80 -2.71 -17.61
CA SER A 343 -6.96 -2.56 -18.81
C SER A 343 -5.62 -3.25 -18.59
N CYS A 344 -5.08 -3.81 -19.67
CA CYS A 344 -3.72 -4.31 -19.75
C CYS A 344 -2.99 -3.56 -20.85
N VAL A 345 -1.79 -3.11 -20.54
CA VAL A 345 -0.98 -2.21 -21.35
C VAL A 345 0.42 -2.79 -21.44
N ASP A 346 1.06 -2.73 -22.61
CA ASP A 346 2.49 -3.01 -22.72
C ASP A 346 3.27 -1.93 -21.95
N ALA A 347 3.99 -2.32 -20.91
CA ALA A 347 4.59 -1.37 -19.98
C ALA A 347 5.70 -0.53 -20.62
N LYS A 348 6.33 -1.01 -21.70
CA LYS A 348 7.42 -0.30 -22.38
C LYS A 348 6.89 0.79 -23.31
N THR A 349 5.82 0.48 -24.03
CA THR A 349 5.30 1.32 -25.13
C THR A 349 4.08 2.14 -24.74
N GLY A 350 3.30 1.69 -23.77
CA GLY A 350 2.00 2.27 -23.43
C GLY A 350 0.86 1.77 -24.34
N ASP A 351 1.12 0.82 -25.22
CA ASP A 351 0.12 0.26 -26.13
C ASP A 351 -0.89 -0.58 -25.36
N VAL A 352 -2.18 -0.31 -25.59
CA VAL A 352 -3.27 -1.06 -24.97
C VAL A 352 -3.34 -2.45 -25.59
N VAL A 353 -3.13 -3.48 -24.76
CA VAL A 353 -3.29 -4.89 -25.15
C VAL A 353 -4.77 -5.28 -25.11
N TRP A 354 -5.46 -4.95 -24.02
CA TRP A 354 -6.91 -5.11 -23.91
C TRP A 354 -7.52 -4.12 -22.91
N THR A 355 -8.83 -3.89 -23.05
CA THR A 355 -9.65 -3.11 -22.12
C THR A 355 -11.02 -3.77 -21.99
N GLN A 356 -11.44 -4.08 -20.77
CA GLN A 356 -12.69 -4.82 -20.51
C GLN A 356 -13.40 -4.29 -19.26
N ARG A 357 -14.72 -4.38 -19.27
CA ARG A 357 -15.55 -3.98 -18.12
C ARG A 357 -15.73 -5.16 -17.17
N ILE A 358 -15.35 -4.97 -15.90
CA ILE A 358 -15.59 -5.91 -14.80
C ILE A 358 -16.71 -5.45 -13.85
N GLY A 359 -17.12 -4.19 -13.96
CA GLY A 359 -18.26 -3.59 -13.25
C GLY A 359 -17.97 -3.25 -11.78
N GLY A 360 -18.78 -2.35 -11.21
CA GLY A 360 -18.65 -1.82 -9.85
C GLY A 360 -17.72 -0.62 -9.71
N ASN A 361 -17.63 -0.09 -8.50
CA ASN A 361 -16.80 1.07 -8.17
C ASN A 361 -15.55 0.63 -7.39
N PHE A 362 -14.38 1.20 -7.71
CA PHE A 362 -13.11 0.77 -7.11
C PHE A 362 -12.43 1.92 -6.37
N SER A 363 -12.19 1.67 -5.08
CA SER A 363 -11.28 2.44 -4.23
C SER A 363 -10.03 1.63 -3.87
N ALA A 364 -10.21 0.33 -3.63
CA ALA A 364 -9.12 -0.58 -3.29
C ALA A 364 -8.17 -0.78 -4.47
N SER A 365 -6.88 -0.90 -4.15
CA SER A 365 -5.87 -1.31 -5.13
C SER A 365 -5.94 -2.83 -5.36
N PRO A 366 -5.75 -3.31 -6.60
CA PRO A 366 -5.63 -4.73 -6.86
C PRO A 366 -4.28 -5.29 -6.36
N ILE A 367 -4.26 -6.60 -6.12
CA ILE A 367 -3.04 -7.35 -5.81
C ILE A 367 -2.84 -8.49 -6.80
N HIS A 368 -1.60 -8.95 -6.96
CA HIS A 368 -1.21 -10.08 -7.79
C HIS A 368 -0.57 -11.19 -6.95
N ALA A 369 -1.05 -12.41 -7.12
CA ALA A 369 -0.46 -13.62 -6.54
C ALA A 369 -0.90 -14.85 -7.37
N ASP A 370 -0.04 -15.86 -7.46
CA ASP A 370 -0.32 -17.13 -8.16
C ASP A 370 -0.79 -16.97 -9.63
N GLY A 371 -0.29 -15.96 -10.34
CA GLY A 371 -0.69 -15.65 -11.72
C GLY A 371 -2.09 -15.03 -11.85
N ARG A 372 -2.67 -14.58 -10.72
CA ARG A 372 -4.04 -14.03 -10.63
C ARG A 372 -4.01 -12.61 -10.08
N ILE A 373 -4.85 -11.75 -10.63
CA ILE A 373 -5.11 -10.41 -10.11
C ILE A 373 -6.42 -10.44 -9.33
N TYR A 374 -6.40 -9.95 -8.09
CA TYR A 374 -7.57 -9.83 -7.23
C TYR A 374 -7.97 -8.37 -7.09
N ALA A 375 -9.20 -8.04 -7.50
CA ALA A 375 -9.74 -6.71 -7.49
C ALA A 375 -11.02 -6.64 -6.64
N CYS A 376 -10.94 -5.98 -5.48
CA CYS A 376 -12.07 -5.80 -4.57
C CYS A 376 -12.76 -4.45 -4.85
N ASN A 377 -14.08 -4.45 -4.97
CA ASN A 377 -14.84 -3.24 -5.26
C ASN A 377 -15.62 -2.73 -4.03
N GLU A 378 -16.14 -1.51 -4.13
CA GLU A 378 -16.88 -0.82 -3.07
C GLU A 378 -18.20 -1.50 -2.72
N GLU A 379 -18.74 -2.34 -3.60
CA GLU A 379 -19.95 -3.13 -3.38
C GLU A 379 -19.66 -4.54 -2.82
N GLY A 380 -18.38 -4.92 -2.70
CA GLY A 380 -17.94 -6.19 -2.10
C GLY A 380 -17.75 -7.33 -3.08
N LYS A 381 -17.90 -7.06 -4.37
CA LYS A 381 -17.49 -7.98 -5.41
C LYS A 381 -15.96 -8.06 -5.42
N VAL A 382 -15.44 -9.28 -5.43
CA VAL A 382 -14.02 -9.55 -5.68
C VAL A 382 -13.91 -10.29 -7.00
N THR A 383 -13.25 -9.66 -7.97
CA THR A 383 -13.02 -10.25 -9.29
C THR A 383 -11.60 -10.80 -9.35
N ALA A 384 -11.47 -12.10 -9.61
CA ALA A 384 -10.19 -12.75 -9.89
C ALA A 384 -9.97 -12.80 -11.41
N LEU A 385 -8.89 -12.19 -11.90
CA LEU A 385 -8.52 -12.14 -13.31
C LEU A 385 -7.27 -12.98 -13.55
N ALA A 386 -7.18 -13.63 -14.71
CA ALA A 386 -5.92 -14.19 -15.17
C ALA A 386 -4.97 -13.06 -15.60
N THR A 387 -3.68 -13.28 -15.40
CA THR A 387 -2.65 -12.46 -16.04
C THR A 387 -2.41 -12.91 -17.48
N GLY A 388 -2.01 -11.99 -18.35
CA GLY A 388 -1.61 -12.27 -19.72
C GLY A 388 -2.19 -11.29 -20.74
N ARG A 389 -1.85 -11.55 -22.00
CA ARG A 389 -2.28 -10.76 -23.16
C ARG A 389 -3.73 -11.01 -23.58
N GLU A 390 -4.41 -11.96 -22.95
CA GLU A 390 -5.83 -12.23 -23.14
C GLU A 390 -6.59 -11.91 -21.86
N PHE A 391 -7.73 -11.25 -21.99
CA PHE A 391 -8.61 -11.01 -20.84
C PHE A 391 -9.36 -12.28 -20.47
N LYS A 392 -9.28 -12.68 -19.19
CA LYS A 392 -10.04 -13.80 -18.66
C LYS A 392 -10.41 -13.59 -17.20
N VAL A 393 -11.70 -13.65 -16.89
CA VAL A 393 -12.20 -13.75 -15.51
C VAL A 393 -12.08 -15.19 -15.06
N LEU A 394 -11.40 -15.43 -13.94
CA LEU A 394 -11.22 -16.75 -13.33
C LEU A 394 -12.35 -17.07 -12.34
N GLY A 395 -12.88 -16.04 -11.69
CA GLY A 395 -13.99 -16.17 -10.76
C GLY A 395 -14.39 -14.83 -10.17
N GLU A 396 -15.58 -14.83 -9.60
CA GLU A 396 -16.17 -13.67 -8.93
C GLU A 396 -16.74 -14.14 -7.59
N SER A 397 -16.52 -13.32 -6.57
CA SER A 397 -16.96 -13.54 -5.19
C SER A 397 -17.74 -12.32 -4.71
N GLN A 398 -18.57 -12.48 -3.68
CA GLN A 398 -19.34 -11.38 -3.09
C GLN A 398 -19.24 -11.41 -1.56
N LEU A 399 -18.91 -10.26 -0.98
CA LEU A 399 -18.94 -9.98 0.47
C LEU A 399 -19.93 -8.85 0.75
N GLU A 400 -20.70 -8.91 1.83
CA GLU A 400 -21.89 -8.06 2.01
C GLU A 400 -21.59 -6.57 2.23
N ALA A 401 -20.53 -6.24 2.98
CA ALA A 401 -20.30 -4.88 3.46
C ALA A 401 -19.44 -3.99 2.53
N GLY A 402 -18.96 -4.54 1.42
CA GLY A 402 -18.11 -3.84 0.46
C GLY A 402 -16.69 -3.52 0.91
N CYS A 403 -15.79 -3.28 -0.06
CA CYS A 403 -14.37 -3.09 0.19
C CYS A 403 -13.91 -1.68 -0.17
N MET A 404 -13.34 -0.98 0.81
CA MET A 404 -12.59 0.27 0.58
C MET A 404 -11.08 0.03 0.64
N ALA A 405 -10.65 -0.91 1.47
CA ALA A 405 -9.26 -1.27 1.69
C ALA A 405 -8.78 -2.30 0.65
N SER A 406 -7.47 -2.30 0.38
CA SER A 406 -6.87 -3.31 -0.50
C SER A 406 -6.69 -4.62 0.27
N PRO A 407 -6.86 -5.79 -0.38
CA PRO A 407 -6.63 -7.07 0.29
C PRO A 407 -5.13 -7.30 0.55
N ALA A 408 -4.83 -8.27 1.42
CA ALA A 408 -3.50 -8.85 1.59
C ALA A 408 -3.52 -10.34 1.25
N ALA A 409 -2.37 -10.91 0.90
CA ALA A 409 -2.18 -12.34 0.72
C ALA A 409 -1.07 -12.85 1.63
N SER A 410 -1.25 -14.03 2.21
CA SER A 410 -0.20 -14.70 3.00
C SER A 410 -0.43 -16.21 2.97
N GLY A 411 0.56 -16.95 2.47
CA GLY A 411 0.48 -18.41 2.34
C GLY A 411 -0.56 -18.83 1.32
N LYS A 412 -1.68 -19.39 1.79
CA LYS A 412 -2.81 -19.87 0.97
C LYS A 412 -4.09 -19.05 1.14
N ALA A 413 -4.02 -17.97 1.90
CA ALA A 413 -5.18 -17.17 2.24
C ALA A 413 -5.10 -15.75 1.68
N LEU A 414 -6.27 -15.24 1.28
CA LEU A 414 -6.51 -13.81 1.14
C LEU A 414 -7.11 -13.27 2.43
N PHE A 415 -6.66 -12.08 2.82
CA PHE A 415 -7.18 -11.34 3.95
C PHE A 415 -7.86 -10.09 3.42
N VAL A 416 -9.19 -10.03 3.54
CA VAL A 416 -10.02 -8.99 2.93
C VAL A 416 -10.67 -8.18 4.02
N ARG A 417 -10.38 -6.88 4.07
CA ARG A 417 -11.06 -5.94 4.95
C ARG A 417 -12.26 -5.32 4.20
N THR A 418 -13.46 -5.61 4.66
CA THR A 418 -14.67 -4.90 4.26
C THR A 418 -14.91 -3.70 5.19
N ARG A 419 -15.99 -2.94 4.96
CA ARG A 419 -16.35 -1.80 5.83
C ARG A 419 -16.57 -2.19 7.29
N THR A 420 -16.94 -3.44 7.57
CA THR A 420 -17.35 -3.88 8.92
C THR A 420 -16.59 -5.11 9.44
N HIS A 421 -15.86 -5.83 8.60
CA HIS A 421 -15.20 -7.09 8.98
C HIS A 421 -13.83 -7.26 8.33
N LEU A 422 -12.99 -8.07 8.97
CA LEU A 422 -11.82 -8.71 8.37
C LEU A 422 -12.15 -10.17 8.09
N TYR A 423 -11.87 -10.64 6.88
CA TYR A 423 -12.06 -12.03 6.46
C TYR A 423 -10.72 -12.71 6.24
N ARG A 424 -10.62 -14.00 6.61
CA ARG A 424 -9.67 -14.93 6.01
C ARG A 424 -10.42 -15.83 5.05
N VAL A 425 -10.05 -15.78 3.76
CA VAL A 425 -10.59 -16.67 2.73
C VAL A 425 -9.51 -17.57 2.17
N GLU A 426 -9.80 -18.88 2.15
CA GLU A 426 -8.87 -19.95 1.78
C GLU A 426 -9.69 -21.18 1.37
N GLN A 427 -9.19 -21.92 0.36
CA GLN A 427 -9.86 -23.11 -0.17
C GLN A 427 -10.08 -24.19 0.89
#